data_AF-A0A661WKC3-F1
#
_entry.id   AF-A0A661WKC3-F1
#
_cell.length_a   1.000
_cell.length_b   1.000
_cell.length_c   1.000
_cell.angle_alpha   90.00
_cell.angle_beta   90.00
_cell.angle_gamma   90.00
#
_symmetry.space_group_name_H-M   'P 1'
#
loop_
_entity.id
_entity.type
_entity.pdbx_description
1 polymer ?
#
loop_
_entity_poly.entity_id
_entity_poly.type
_entity_poly.pdbx_seq_one_letter_code
_entity_poly.pdbx_strand_id
1 'polypeptide(L)' 'MDRQLSDTVEDYLKVIYDLSADNHRVGTGQIAEMLGVSPASVTDMFQRLAG' A
#
# COMPACT_ATOMS: atom_id res chain seq x y z
N MET A 1 17.25 6.27 -4.34
CA MET A 1 15.98 5.90 -3.67
C MET A 1 16.00 6.54 -2.30
N ASP A 2 15.08 7.47 -2.03
CA ASP A 2 14.99 8.11 -0.72
C ASP A 2 14.60 7.08 0.35
N ARG A 3 15.28 7.09 1.50
CA ARG A 3 15.04 6.12 2.59
C ARG A 3 13.59 6.11 3.06
N GLN A 4 12.98 7.30 3.15
CA GLN A 4 11.57 7.45 3.53
C GLN A 4 10.60 6.81 2.53
N LEU A 5 10.95 6.82 1.23
CA LEU A 5 10.16 6.11 0.21
C LEU A 5 10.30 4.60 0.39
N SER A 6 11.50 4.10 0.71
CA SER A 6 11.72 2.68 1.01
C SER A 6 10.87 2.20 2.19
N ASP A 7 10.91 2.93 3.30
CA ASP A 7 10.15 2.58 4.52
C ASP A 7 8.64 2.58 4.22
N THR A 8 8.16 3.59 3.47
CA THR A 8 6.76 3.65 3.05
C THR A 8 6.39 2.46 2.14
N VAL A 9 7.24 2.09 1.19
CA VAL A 9 6.99 0.94 0.31
C VAL A 9 6.91 -0.36 1.10
N GLU A 10 7.80 -0.56 2.07
CA GLU A 10 7.78 -1.75 2.94
C GLU A 10 6.48 -1.87 3.72
N ASP A 11 5.96 -0.77 4.27
CA ASP A 11 4.71 -0.78 5.01
C ASP A 11 3.52 -1.15 4.12
N TYR A 12 3.47 -0.63 2.89
CA TYR A 12 2.45 -1.04 1.91
C TYR A 12 2.57 -2.52 1.56
N LEU A 13 3.78 -3.03 1.35
CA LEU A 13 3.99 -4.45 1.01
C LEU A 13 3.56 -5.40 2.13
N LYS A 14 3.85 -5.06 3.40
CA LYS A 14 3.38 -5.85 4.56
C LYS A 14 1.86 -5.89 4.61
N VAL A 15 1.21 -4.73 4.48
CA VAL A 15 -0.26 -4.64 4.49
C VAL A 15 -0.90 -5.44 3.35
N ILE A 16 -0.35 -5.35 2.13
CA ILE A 16 -0.84 -6.14 0.99
C ILE A 16 -0.66 -7.64 1.26
N TYR A 17 0.49 -8.04 1.79
CA TYR A 17 0.74 -9.44 2.14
C TYR A 17 -0.27 -9.95 3.15
N ASP A 18 -0.49 -9.22 4.25
CA ASP A 18 -1.42 -9.59 5.31
C ASP A 18 -2.87 -9.67 4.80
N LEU A 19 -3.29 -8.72 3.96
CA LEU A 19 -4.63 -8.71 3.35
C LEU A 19 -4.79 -9.80 2.27
N SER A 20 -3.70 -10.28 1.68
CA SER A 20 -3.72 -11.31 0.65
C SER A 20 -3.77 -12.74 1.19
N ALA A 21 -3.73 -12.92 2.52
CA ALA A 21 -3.51 -14.21 3.21
C ALA A 21 -4.47 -15.35 2.80
N ASP A 22 -5.59 -15.06 2.12
CA ASP A 22 -6.57 -16.04 1.65
C ASP A 22 -6.84 -15.97 0.12
N ASN A 23 -5.88 -15.49 -0.70
CA ASN A 23 -6.07 -15.26 -2.15
C ASN A 23 -7.24 -14.30 -2.50
N HIS A 24 -7.65 -13.47 -1.53
CA HIS A 24 -8.66 -12.45 -1.77
C HIS A 24 -8.05 -11.26 -2.52
N ARG A 25 -8.86 -10.61 -3.36
CA ARG A 25 -8.47 -9.35 -3.98
C ARG A 25 -8.33 -8.28 -2.91
N VAL A 26 -7.16 -7.67 -2.84
CA VAL A 26 -6.89 -6.53 -1.96
C VAL A 26 -7.32 -5.23 -2.64
N GLY A 27 -8.25 -4.50 -2.04
CA GLY A 27 -8.69 -3.19 -2.51
C GLY A 27 -7.88 -2.04 -1.91
N THR A 28 -7.77 -0.92 -2.63
CA THR A 28 -7.09 0.30 -2.15
C THR A 28 -7.74 0.89 -0.89
N GLY A 29 -9.05 0.71 -0.70
CA GLY A 29 -9.75 1.11 0.52
C GLY A 29 -9.32 0.33 1.77
N GLN A 30 -9.09 -0.98 1.64
CA GLN A 30 -8.63 -1.82 2.76
C GLN A 30 -7.20 -1.48 3.18
N ILE A 31 -6.35 -1.20 2.19
CA ILE A 31 -4.97 -0.74 2.43
C ILE A 31 -4.99 0.60 3.15
N ALA A 32 -5.85 1.52 2.71
CA ALA A 32 -5.99 2.85 3.29
C ALA A 32 -6.45 2.80 4.76
N GLU A 33 -7.42 1.93 5.06
CA GLU A 33 -7.91 1.70 6.43
C GLU A 33 -6.80 1.17 7.34
N MET A 34 -6.02 0.17 6.89
CA MET A 34 -4.95 -0.42 7.69
C MET A 34 -3.77 0.53 7.93
N LEU A 35 -3.44 1.37 6.93
CA LEU A 35 -2.35 2.34 7.02
C LEU A 35 -2.77 3.69 7.64
N GLY A 36 -4.07 3.91 7.88
CA GLY A 36 -4.59 5.17 8.41
C GLY A 36 -4.43 6.35 7.45
N VAL A 37 -4.49 6.10 6.14
CA VAL A 37 -4.33 7.10 5.08
C VAL A 37 -5.60 7.21 4.23
N SER A 38 -5.65 8.17 3.30
CA SER A 38 -6.75 8.26 2.35
C SER A 38 -6.60 7.24 1.21
N PRO A 39 -7.69 6.71 0.63
CA PRO A 39 -7.62 5.85 -0.57
C PRO A 39 -6.94 6.54 -1.77
N ALA A 40 -7.05 7.87 -1.87
CA ALA A 40 -6.36 8.66 -2.88
C ALA A 40 -4.83 8.59 -2.70
N SER A 41 -4.35 8.68 -1.46
CA SER A 41 -2.91 8.55 -1.14
C SER A 41 -2.35 7.19 -1.55
N VAL A 42 -3.12 6.11 -1.36
CA VAL A 42 -2.74 4.76 -1.81
C VAL A 42 -2.62 4.69 -3.33
N THR A 43 -3.57 5.31 -4.04
CA THR A 43 -3.58 5.37 -5.50
C THR A 43 -2.36 6.13 -6.03
N ASP A 44 -2.09 7.31 -5.49
CA ASP A 44 -0.94 8.14 -5.86
C ASP A 44 0.39 7.40 -5.63
N MET A 45 0.51 6.68 -4.50
CA MET A 45 1.69 5.87 -4.20
C MET A 45 1.89 4.76 -5.23
N PHE A 46 0.85 4.02 -5.58
CA PHE A 46 0.97 2.97 -6.61
C PHE A 46 1.29 3.54 -7.98
N GLN A 47 0.74 4.69 -8.36
CA GLN A 47 1.11 5.35 -9.62
C GLN A 47 2.60 5.73 -9.63
N ARG A 48 3.14 6.25 -8.52
CA ARG A 48 4.57 6.56 -8.39
C ARG A 48 5.47 5.33 -8.50
N LEU A 49 4.99 4.17 -8.04
CA LEU A 49 5.73 2.90 -8.13
C LEU A 49 5.61 2.23 -9.51
N ALA A 50 4.48 2.41 -10.18
CA ALA A 50 4.25 1.84 -11.51
C ALA A 50 5.14 2.48 -12.58
N GLY A 51 5.51 3.76 -12.42
CA GLY A 51 6.43 4.48 -13.30
C GLY A 51 5.80 4.86 -14.63
#